data_AF-A0A9X2N2C4-F1
#
_entry.id   AF-A0A9X2N2C4-F1
#
_cell.length_a   1.000
_cell.length_b   1.000
_cell.length_c   1.000
_cell.angle_alpha   90.00
_cell.angle_beta   90.00
_cell.angle_gamma   90.00
#
_symmetry.space_group_name_H-M   'P 1'
#
loop_
_entity.id
_entity.type
_entity.pdbx_description
1 polymer ?
#
loop_
_entity_poly.entity_id
_entity_poly.type
_entity_poly.pdbx_seq_one_letter_code
_entity_poly.pdbx_strand_id
1 'polypeptide(L)'
;MKKFVLGFLCASAFFVAGAAAFASNEIKALISSINVSFHVHGETNDLSSDNTIALNYKGQLYVPLRAFTEKVGGDVHYKEEENGGKMVDIYLADDRDLELQDKDGYVRMGHLDVKFAEEGDPSSISGTIKFTRSIPQNKDIVLAILDRDGKEAGVTEPLRLLNQKVSQSVGGDIASFEAAFPYMKPVDGYKLEARVVDKTDWTFFQSYGNLHGAGGVQGYPLVATLGGDVSNPKNVPFELNVNLINLDEENTISIVKPVSFDIEIIQLKDDKTIPIRTIRTKPFAGELVRQLGGVVTAVQWDQKNDKGVVVPPGEYWARLKLPVTAQGEHSSYVFENSMRAKIPVFIDTPLP
;
A
#
# COMPACT_ATOMS: atom_id res chain seq x y z
N MET A 1 10.11 27.69 61.34
CA MET A 1 9.90 26.23 61.14
C MET A 1 8.43 25.79 61.13
N LYS A 2 7.58 26.19 62.09
CA LYS A 2 6.16 25.75 62.14
C LYS A 2 5.33 26.06 60.88
N LYS A 3 5.61 27.19 60.20
CA LYS A 3 4.90 27.60 58.96
C LYS A 3 5.30 26.77 57.73
N PHE A 4 6.50 26.19 57.72
CA PHE A 4 6.99 25.39 56.59
C PHE A 4 6.41 23.97 56.61
N VAL A 5 6.28 23.40 57.83
CA VAL A 5 5.67 22.08 58.03
C VAL A 5 4.18 22.09 57.65
N LEU A 6 3.47 23.18 57.94
CA LEU A 6 2.05 23.33 57.55
C LEU A 6 1.89 23.46 56.03
N GLY A 7 2.77 24.20 55.36
CA GLY A 7 2.78 24.31 53.90
C GLY A 7 3.07 22.97 53.23
N PHE A 8 4.01 22.20 53.77
CA PHE A 8 4.33 20.86 53.26
C PHE A 8 3.17 19.87 53.44
N LEU A 9 2.49 19.89 54.59
CA LEU A 9 1.32 19.05 54.84
C LEU A 9 0.16 19.39 53.88
N CYS A 10 -0.14 20.68 53.66
CA CYS A 10 -1.18 21.09 52.71
C CYS A 10 -0.82 20.73 51.26
N ALA A 11 0.45 20.87 50.86
CA ALA A 11 0.92 20.47 49.53
C ALA A 11 0.84 18.95 49.34
N SER A 12 1.23 18.15 50.33
CA SER A 12 1.13 16.68 50.26
C SER A 12 -0.33 16.20 50.19
N ALA A 13 -1.26 16.85 50.91
CA ALA A 13 -2.68 16.53 50.81
C ALA A 13 -3.26 16.86 49.42
N PHE A 14 -2.83 17.97 48.80
CA PHE A 14 -3.23 18.33 47.44
C PHE A 14 -2.64 17.39 46.38
N PHE A 15 -1.39 16.95 46.53
CA PHE A 15 -0.76 16.00 45.60
C PHE A 15 -1.39 14.61 45.67
N VAL A 16 -1.79 14.14 46.86
CA VAL A 16 -2.47 12.84 47.02
C VAL A 16 -3.92 12.91 46.47
N ALA A 17 -4.61 14.04 46.60
CA ALA A 17 -5.94 14.22 46.02
C ALA A 17 -5.92 14.35 44.48
N GLY A 18 -4.89 14.97 43.91
CA GLY A 18 -4.73 15.09 42.45
C GLY A 18 -4.42 13.77 41.75
N ALA A 19 -3.71 12.84 42.41
CA ALA A 19 -3.40 11.53 41.86
C ALA A 19 -4.62 10.58 41.79
N ALA A 20 -5.63 10.79 42.64
CA ALA A 20 -6.85 9.97 42.64
C ALA A 20 -7.85 10.36 41.54
N ALA A 21 -7.76 11.58 40.98
CA ALA A 21 -8.67 12.06 39.93
C ALA A 21 -8.24 11.63 38.51
N PHE A 22 -7.00 11.18 38.34
CA PHE A 22 -6.53 10.49 37.14
C PHE A 22 -6.40 8.99 37.41
N ALA A 23 -7.46 8.39 37.94
CA ALA A 23 -7.64 6.94 37.82
C ALA A 23 -7.91 6.64 36.33
N SER A 24 -6.84 6.63 35.54
CA SER A 24 -6.82 5.90 34.28
C SER A 24 -7.31 4.49 34.58
N ASN A 25 -8.29 4.00 33.83
CA ASN A 25 -8.78 2.62 33.95
C ASN A 25 -7.69 1.67 33.45
N GLU A 26 -6.60 1.53 34.20
CA GLU A 26 -5.47 0.67 33.87
C GLU A 26 -5.76 -0.74 34.36
N ILE A 27 -5.81 -1.68 33.42
CA ILE A 27 -5.83 -3.10 33.73
C ILE A 27 -4.39 -3.55 33.88
N LYS A 28 -3.98 -3.86 35.12
CA LYS A 28 -2.71 -4.55 35.39
C LYS A 28 -2.94 -6.05 35.31
N ALA A 29 -2.50 -6.66 34.21
CA ALA A 29 -2.54 -8.10 34.00
C ALA A 29 -1.14 -8.70 34.03
N LEU A 30 -1.03 -9.97 34.41
CA LEU A 30 0.23 -10.70 34.26
C LEU A 30 0.35 -11.14 32.80
N ILE A 31 1.43 -10.71 32.15
CA ILE A 31 1.88 -11.33 30.90
C ILE A 31 2.27 -12.75 31.27
N SER A 32 1.43 -13.70 30.86
CA SER A 32 1.58 -15.10 31.24
C SER A 32 2.07 -15.86 30.03
N SER A 33 3.06 -16.75 30.22
CA SER A 33 3.59 -17.66 29.19
C SER A 33 2.58 -18.76 28.86
N ILE A 34 1.35 -18.38 28.55
CA ILE A 34 0.24 -19.29 28.27
C ILE A 34 0.26 -19.56 26.78
N ASN A 35 0.50 -20.83 26.44
CA ASN A 35 0.30 -21.31 25.09
C ASN A 35 -1.21 -21.46 24.88
N VAL A 36 -1.75 -20.72 23.91
CA VAL A 36 -3.14 -20.86 23.48
C VAL A 36 -3.16 -21.62 22.17
N SER A 37 -3.86 -22.75 22.14
CA SER A 37 -4.04 -23.56 20.94
C SER A 37 -5.51 -23.52 20.52
N PHE A 38 -5.78 -23.25 19.26
CA PHE A 38 -7.12 -23.28 18.68
C PHE A 38 -7.29 -24.56 17.87
N HIS A 39 -8.33 -25.33 18.18
CA HIS A 39 -8.68 -26.53 17.42
C HIS A 39 -9.83 -26.21 16.49
N VAL A 40 -9.52 -25.94 15.22
CA VAL A 40 -10.48 -25.48 14.22
C VAL A 40 -10.43 -26.45 13.04
N HIS A 41 -11.58 -27.00 12.65
CA HIS A 41 -11.69 -27.98 11.56
C HIS A 41 -10.76 -29.21 11.68
N GLY A 42 -10.41 -29.61 12.91
CA GLY A 42 -9.52 -30.74 13.17
C GLY A 42 -8.02 -30.41 13.11
N GLU A 43 -7.67 -29.16 12.81
CA GLU A 43 -6.30 -28.65 12.86
C GLU A 43 -6.03 -27.93 14.18
N THR A 44 -4.80 -28.04 14.68
CA THR A 44 -4.35 -27.32 15.88
C THR A 44 -3.50 -26.13 15.46
N ASN A 45 -3.94 -24.93 15.82
CA ASN A 45 -3.29 -23.66 15.54
C ASN A 45 -2.80 -23.03 16.84
N ASP A 46 -1.49 -22.94 17.03
CA ASP A 46 -0.93 -22.30 18.21
C ASP A 46 -0.81 -20.78 18.02
N LEU A 47 -1.15 -20.04 19.08
CA LEU A 47 -0.90 -18.61 19.23
C LEU A 47 0.56 -18.42 19.65
N SER A 48 1.49 -18.82 18.77
CA SER A 48 2.92 -18.91 19.08
C SER A 48 3.76 -17.75 18.53
N SER A 49 3.14 -16.63 18.12
CA SER A 49 3.88 -15.47 17.62
C SER A 49 4.30 -14.56 18.78
N ASP A 50 5.56 -14.11 18.79
CA ASP A 50 6.12 -13.16 19.78
C ASP A 50 5.29 -11.86 19.93
N ASN A 51 4.44 -11.54 18.94
CA ASN A 51 3.64 -10.32 18.89
C ASN A 51 2.21 -10.46 19.43
N THR A 52 1.78 -11.66 19.83
CA THR A 52 0.41 -11.89 20.32
C THR A 52 0.44 -12.51 21.71
N ILE A 53 0.11 -11.72 22.73
CA ILE A 53 0.20 -12.13 24.13
C ILE A 53 -1.21 -12.33 24.68
N ALA A 54 -1.48 -13.54 25.20
CA ALA A 54 -2.65 -13.78 26.02
C ALA A 54 -2.43 -13.24 27.43
N LEU A 55 -3.43 -12.56 27.98
CA LEU A 55 -3.35 -11.95 29.30
C LEU A 55 -4.13 -12.79 30.32
N ASN A 56 -3.57 -12.99 31.51
CA ASN A 56 -4.33 -13.53 32.64
C ASN A 56 -4.69 -12.38 33.58
N TYR A 57 -5.99 -12.10 33.71
CA TYR A 57 -6.50 -11.10 34.63
C TYR A 57 -7.61 -11.70 35.49
N LYS A 58 -7.41 -11.66 36.81
CA LYS A 58 -8.34 -12.24 37.82
C LYS A 58 -8.70 -13.72 37.56
N GLY A 59 -7.74 -14.50 37.07
CA GLY A 59 -7.93 -15.93 36.78
C GLY A 59 -8.71 -16.19 35.48
N GLN A 60 -8.97 -15.15 34.68
CA GLN A 60 -9.57 -15.26 33.36
C GLN A 60 -8.51 -15.03 32.29
N LEU A 61 -8.54 -15.86 31.24
CA LEU A 61 -7.67 -15.75 30.08
C LEU A 61 -8.31 -14.82 29.04
N TYR A 62 -7.58 -13.78 28.66
CA TYR A 62 -7.97 -12.85 27.61
C TYR A 62 -7.05 -13.08 26.42
N VAL A 63 -7.64 -13.63 25.36
CA VAL A 63 -6.98 -13.85 24.08
C VAL A 63 -7.31 -12.65 23.19
N PRO A 64 -6.33 -12.05 22.49
CA PRO A 64 -6.62 -11.00 21.52
C PRO A 64 -7.66 -11.47 20.51
N LEU A 65 -8.82 -10.80 20.50
CA LEU A 65 -9.98 -11.20 19.69
C LEU A 65 -9.62 -11.35 18.22
N ARG A 66 -8.81 -10.44 17.68
CA ARG A 66 -8.29 -10.51 16.30
C ARG A 66 -7.55 -11.81 16.04
N ALA A 67 -6.60 -12.16 16.90
CA ALA A 67 -5.80 -13.37 16.73
C ALA A 67 -6.64 -14.66 16.83
N PHE A 68 -7.61 -14.70 17.75
CA PHE A 68 -8.57 -15.80 17.80
C PHE A 68 -9.38 -15.89 16.50
N THR A 69 -9.96 -14.77 16.10
CA THR A 69 -10.89 -14.69 14.96
C THR A 69 -10.20 -15.08 13.66
N GLU A 70 -9.01 -14.54 13.37
CA GLU A 70 -8.23 -14.90 12.19
C GLU A 70 -7.91 -16.41 12.15
N LYS A 71 -7.61 -17.02 13.31
CA LYS A 71 -7.34 -18.46 13.41
C LYS A 71 -8.58 -19.35 13.23
N VAL A 72 -9.77 -18.83 13.55
CA VAL A 72 -11.03 -19.55 13.26
C VAL A 72 -11.58 -19.24 11.86
N GLY A 73 -10.81 -18.53 11.03
CA GLY A 73 -11.23 -18.19 9.67
C GLY A 73 -12.21 -17.03 9.60
N GLY A 74 -12.14 -16.09 10.54
CA GLY A 74 -12.90 -14.86 10.51
C GLY A 74 -12.03 -13.61 10.37
N ASP A 75 -12.67 -12.46 10.43
CA ASP A 75 -12.05 -11.14 10.42
C ASP A 75 -12.64 -10.24 11.52
N VAL A 76 -11.85 -9.28 12.02
CA VAL A 76 -12.24 -8.32 13.05
C VAL A 76 -12.08 -6.90 12.52
N HIS A 77 -13.21 -6.19 12.42
CA HIS A 77 -13.27 -4.81 11.98
C HIS A 77 -13.57 -3.92 13.19
N TYR A 78 -12.75 -2.90 13.39
CA TYR A 78 -13.01 -1.87 14.40
C TYR A 78 -13.46 -0.60 13.70
N LYS A 79 -14.59 -0.04 14.11
CA LYS A 79 -15.13 1.21 13.57
C LYS A 79 -15.49 2.14 14.71
N GLU A 80 -15.19 3.42 14.53
CA GLU A 80 -15.67 4.50 15.39
C GLU A 80 -16.92 5.10 14.74
N GLU A 81 -18.03 5.07 15.46
CA GLU A 81 -19.30 5.66 15.03
C GLU A 81 -19.25 7.19 15.17
N GLU A 82 -20.07 7.90 14.38
CA GLU A 82 -20.13 9.37 14.40
C GLU A 82 -20.46 9.96 15.78
N ASN A 83 -21.14 9.20 16.64
CA ASN A 83 -21.48 9.58 18.01
C ASN A 83 -20.31 9.36 19.00
N GLY A 84 -19.13 8.94 18.54
CA GLY A 84 -17.97 8.55 19.37
C GLY A 84 -18.08 7.14 19.96
N GLY A 85 -19.10 6.38 19.57
CA GLY A 85 -19.27 4.97 19.87
C GLY A 85 -18.17 4.14 19.19
N LYS A 86 -17.81 3.02 19.81
CA LYS A 86 -16.78 2.12 19.29
C LYS A 86 -17.42 0.76 19.06
N MET A 87 -17.39 0.29 17.82
CA MET A 87 -17.96 -1.00 17.43
C MET A 87 -16.84 -1.93 16.97
N VAL A 88 -16.97 -3.21 17.35
CA VAL A 88 -16.12 -4.29 16.87
C VAL A 88 -17.02 -5.31 16.20
N ASP A 89 -16.89 -5.43 14.88
CA ASP A 89 -17.59 -6.45 14.10
C ASP A 89 -16.69 -7.66 13.93
N ILE A 90 -17.27 -8.84 14.12
CA ILE A 90 -16.61 -10.13 13.89
C ILE A 90 -17.35 -10.80 12.74
N TYR A 91 -16.63 -11.04 11.66
CA TYR A 91 -17.14 -11.76 10.49
C TYR A 91 -16.52 -13.15 10.48
N LEU A 92 -17.30 -14.19 10.74
CA LEU A 92 -16.83 -15.56 10.52
C LEU A 92 -17.05 -15.86 9.05
N ALA A 93 -15.97 -15.96 8.27
CA ALA A 93 -16.08 -16.25 6.85
C ALA A 93 -16.38 -17.74 6.67
N ASP A 94 -17.66 -18.09 6.82
CA ASP A 94 -18.15 -19.33 6.27
C ASP A 94 -18.41 -19.16 4.76
N ASP A 95 -18.47 -20.29 4.06
CA ASP A 95 -18.62 -20.31 2.61
C ASP A 95 -19.94 -19.71 2.11
N ARG A 96 -20.87 -19.30 2.97
CA ARG A 96 -22.17 -18.69 2.59
C ARG A 96 -22.08 -17.18 2.47
N ASP A 97 -21.16 -16.53 3.19
CA ASP A 97 -21.03 -15.08 3.21
C ASP A 97 -20.00 -14.54 2.19
N LEU A 98 -19.30 -15.44 1.50
CA LEU A 98 -18.33 -15.15 0.43
C LEU A 98 -18.94 -15.36 -0.95
N GLU A 99 -19.88 -14.49 -1.33
CA GLU A 99 -20.67 -14.61 -2.56
C GLU A 99 -19.86 -14.35 -3.84
N LEU A 100 -18.82 -13.51 -3.77
CA LEU A 100 -18.06 -13.11 -4.94
C LEU A 100 -16.93 -14.11 -5.21
N GLN A 101 -16.99 -14.83 -6.32
CA GLN A 101 -15.99 -15.82 -6.70
C GLN A 101 -15.35 -15.44 -8.05
N ASP A 102 -14.04 -15.58 -8.17
CA ASP A 102 -13.39 -15.43 -9.47
C ASP A 102 -13.75 -16.61 -10.39
N LYS A 103 -13.73 -16.36 -11.71
CA LYS A 103 -14.15 -17.34 -12.72
C LYS A 103 -13.40 -18.67 -12.62
N ASP A 104 -12.12 -18.63 -12.28
CA ASP A 104 -11.32 -19.82 -12.19
C ASP A 104 -11.53 -20.50 -10.83
N GLY A 105 -11.87 -19.76 -9.78
CA GLY A 105 -12.12 -20.29 -8.44
C GLY A 105 -10.83 -20.46 -7.67
N TYR A 106 -9.97 -19.44 -7.70
CA TYR A 106 -8.82 -19.22 -6.82
C TYR A 106 -9.20 -18.53 -5.51
N VAL A 107 -10.21 -17.66 -5.54
CA VAL A 107 -10.59 -16.78 -4.45
C VAL A 107 -12.10 -16.64 -4.33
N ARG A 108 -12.53 -16.43 -3.10
CA ARG A 108 -13.89 -16.03 -2.76
C ARG A 108 -13.82 -14.79 -1.87
N MET A 109 -14.73 -13.86 -2.04
CA MET A 109 -14.73 -12.59 -1.33
C MET A 109 -16.14 -12.27 -0.81
N GLY A 110 -16.17 -11.52 0.29
CA GLY A 110 -17.41 -11.10 0.96
C GLY A 110 -17.14 -9.95 1.90
N HIS A 111 -18.21 -9.50 2.57
CA HIS A 111 -18.16 -8.36 3.50
C HIS A 111 -17.53 -7.12 2.86
N LEU A 112 -17.91 -6.85 1.61
CA LEU A 112 -17.32 -5.80 0.80
C LEU A 112 -17.86 -4.43 1.21
N ASP A 113 -16.96 -3.49 1.46
CA ASP A 113 -17.25 -2.07 1.66
C ASP A 113 -16.61 -1.28 0.51
N VAL A 114 -17.44 -0.61 -0.28
CA VAL A 114 -17.00 0.19 -1.44
C VAL A 114 -17.23 1.65 -1.12
N LYS A 115 -16.15 2.41 -1.17
CA LYS A 115 -16.16 3.87 -1.03
C LYS A 115 -15.78 4.46 -2.36
N PHE A 116 -16.68 5.24 -2.94
CA PHE A 116 -16.35 6.08 -4.09
C PHE A 116 -15.72 7.37 -3.55
N ALA A 117 -14.76 7.91 -4.30
CA ALA A 117 -14.10 9.15 -3.91
C ALA A 117 -15.12 10.29 -3.73
N GLU A 118 -15.12 10.86 -2.52
CA GLU A 118 -15.62 12.20 -2.25
C GLU A 118 -14.44 13.18 -2.32
N GLU A 119 -14.70 14.48 -2.38
CA GLU A 119 -13.66 15.50 -2.63
C GLU A 119 -12.50 15.40 -1.63
N GLY A 120 -11.36 14.83 -2.08
CA GLY A 120 -10.14 14.64 -1.29
C GLY A 120 -9.83 13.20 -0.85
N ASP A 121 -10.77 12.26 -0.97
CA ASP A 121 -10.60 10.88 -0.50
C ASP A 121 -10.44 9.85 -1.64
N PRO A 122 -9.61 8.80 -1.46
CA PRO A 122 -9.48 7.70 -2.41
C PRO A 122 -10.73 6.84 -2.52
N SER A 123 -11.09 6.54 -3.77
CA SER A 123 -12.00 5.43 -4.03
C SER A 123 -11.31 4.12 -3.61
N SER A 124 -11.97 3.33 -2.78
CA SER A 124 -11.40 2.11 -2.22
C SER A 124 -12.46 1.03 -2.06
N ILE A 125 -12.02 -0.22 -2.18
CA ILE A 125 -12.79 -1.40 -1.82
C ILE A 125 -12.02 -2.14 -0.73
N SER A 126 -12.71 -2.49 0.33
CA SER A 126 -12.19 -3.36 1.38
C SER A 126 -13.13 -4.53 1.62
N GLY A 127 -12.61 -5.58 2.24
CA GLY A 127 -13.43 -6.74 2.62
C GLY A 127 -12.59 -7.93 3.02
N THR A 128 -13.20 -9.10 2.99
CA THR A 128 -12.56 -10.37 3.34
C THR A 128 -12.38 -11.23 2.10
N ILE A 129 -11.21 -11.85 1.97
CA ILE A 129 -10.87 -12.79 0.91
C ILE A 129 -10.47 -14.14 1.49
N LYS A 130 -11.02 -15.21 0.93
CA LYS A 130 -10.61 -16.60 1.16
C LYS A 130 -9.93 -17.14 -0.09
N PHE A 131 -8.73 -17.68 0.08
CA PHE A 131 -8.00 -18.37 -0.97
C PHE A 131 -8.50 -19.81 -1.01
N THR A 132 -9.03 -20.26 -2.14
CA THR A 132 -9.38 -21.69 -2.33
C THR A 132 -8.16 -22.49 -2.77
N ARG A 133 -7.14 -21.81 -3.33
CA ARG A 133 -5.84 -22.36 -3.75
C ARG A 133 -4.81 -21.23 -3.93
N SER A 134 -3.54 -21.59 -4.01
CA SER A 134 -2.45 -20.65 -4.23
C SER A 134 -2.57 -19.90 -5.57
N ILE A 135 -2.30 -18.60 -5.54
CA ILE A 135 -2.26 -17.75 -6.72
C ILE A 135 -0.94 -17.96 -7.48
N PRO A 136 -0.95 -18.10 -8.82
CA PRO A 136 0.28 -18.16 -9.60
C PRO A 136 1.14 -16.91 -9.40
N GLN A 137 2.46 -17.04 -9.33
CA GLN A 137 3.37 -15.92 -9.01
C GLN A 137 3.30 -14.74 -10.01
N ASN A 138 2.88 -15.01 -11.26
CA ASN A 138 2.73 -14.04 -12.33
C ASN A 138 1.30 -13.48 -12.45
N LYS A 139 0.42 -13.76 -11.48
CA LYS A 139 -0.96 -13.27 -11.45
C LYS A 139 -1.17 -12.32 -10.27
N ASP A 140 -2.08 -11.38 -10.46
CA ASP A 140 -2.63 -10.52 -9.42
C ASP A 140 -4.13 -10.77 -9.27
N ILE A 141 -4.69 -10.31 -8.15
CA ILE A 141 -6.13 -10.30 -7.91
C ILE A 141 -6.60 -8.86 -7.99
N VAL A 142 -7.66 -8.62 -8.75
CA VAL A 142 -8.30 -7.30 -8.88
C VAL A 142 -9.82 -7.45 -8.78
N LEU A 143 -10.49 -6.34 -8.47
CA LEU A 143 -11.95 -6.24 -8.53
C LEU A 143 -12.33 -5.31 -9.69
N ALA A 144 -13.13 -5.82 -10.62
CA ALA A 144 -13.77 -4.99 -11.63
C ALA A 144 -15.11 -4.48 -11.09
N ILE A 145 -15.37 -3.20 -11.32
CA ILE A 145 -16.63 -2.51 -11.01
C ILE A 145 -17.42 -2.46 -12.31
N LEU A 146 -18.53 -3.18 -12.36
CA LEU A 146 -19.43 -3.23 -13.50
C LEU A 146 -20.65 -2.35 -13.22
N ASP A 147 -21.06 -1.56 -14.20
CA ASP A 147 -22.32 -0.80 -14.12
C ASP A 147 -23.55 -1.72 -14.23
N ARG A 148 -24.75 -1.13 -14.20
CA ARG A 148 -26.03 -1.88 -14.30
C ARG A 148 -26.18 -2.68 -15.59
N ASP A 149 -25.54 -2.24 -16.67
CA ASP A 149 -25.56 -2.90 -17.97
C ASP A 149 -24.47 -3.98 -18.07
N GLY A 150 -23.66 -4.14 -17.02
CA GLY A 150 -22.55 -5.09 -16.96
C GLY A 150 -21.29 -4.60 -17.69
N LYS A 151 -21.23 -3.32 -18.08
CA LYS A 151 -20.05 -2.73 -18.68
C LYS A 151 -19.07 -2.33 -17.58
N GLU A 152 -17.79 -2.54 -17.84
CA GLU A 152 -16.72 -2.15 -16.92
C GLU A 152 -16.66 -0.61 -16.78
N ALA A 153 -16.83 -0.16 -15.54
CA ALA A 153 -16.73 1.23 -15.15
C ALA A 153 -15.37 1.56 -14.51
N GLY A 154 -14.69 0.56 -13.94
CA GLY A 154 -13.35 0.67 -13.38
C GLY A 154 -12.80 -0.67 -12.89
N VAL A 155 -11.50 -0.71 -12.62
CA VAL A 155 -10.82 -1.89 -12.05
C VAL A 155 -9.90 -1.39 -10.93
N THR A 156 -9.85 -2.13 -9.82
CA THR A 156 -8.93 -1.81 -8.72
C THR A 156 -7.48 -2.04 -9.11
N GLU A 157 -6.59 -1.45 -8.33
CA GLU A 157 -5.22 -1.93 -8.19
C GLU A 157 -5.20 -3.40 -7.71
N PRO A 158 -4.06 -4.10 -7.86
CA PRO A 158 -3.85 -5.39 -7.21
C PRO A 158 -4.17 -5.32 -5.72
N LEU A 159 -4.94 -6.29 -5.22
CA LEU A 159 -5.36 -6.29 -3.82
C LEU A 159 -4.16 -6.26 -2.86
N ARG A 160 -4.23 -5.37 -1.86
CA ARG A 160 -3.30 -5.35 -0.74
C ARG A 160 -3.93 -6.07 0.45
N LEU A 161 -3.36 -7.18 0.87
CA LEU A 161 -3.79 -7.85 2.10
C LEU A 161 -3.17 -7.14 3.31
N LEU A 162 -3.91 -7.02 4.40
CA LEU A 162 -3.48 -6.24 5.57
C LEU A 162 -2.40 -6.93 6.41
N ASN A 163 -2.34 -8.26 6.37
CA ASN A 163 -1.49 -9.07 7.25
C ASN A 163 -0.50 -9.98 6.52
N GLN A 164 -0.55 -10.07 5.18
CA GLN A 164 0.36 -10.92 4.41
C GLN A 164 0.49 -10.47 2.94
N LYS A 165 1.33 -11.14 2.15
CA LYS A 165 1.37 -10.92 0.69
C LYS A 165 0.50 -11.96 -0.02
N VAL A 166 -0.16 -11.55 -1.11
CA VAL A 166 -0.93 -12.48 -1.98
C VAL A 166 -0.08 -13.67 -2.42
N SER A 167 1.21 -13.45 -2.72
CA SER A 167 2.14 -14.50 -3.13
C SER A 167 2.50 -15.52 -2.05
N GLN A 168 2.15 -15.24 -0.78
CA GLN A 168 2.37 -16.12 0.36
C GLN A 168 1.10 -16.90 0.73
N SER A 169 -0.05 -16.52 0.18
CA SER A 169 -1.33 -17.13 0.51
C SER A 169 -1.51 -18.50 -0.15
N VAL A 170 -1.99 -19.47 0.64
CA VAL A 170 -2.28 -20.84 0.22
C VAL A 170 -3.77 -21.14 0.31
N GLY A 171 -4.21 -22.26 -0.26
CA GLY A 171 -5.62 -22.67 -0.17
C GLY A 171 -6.04 -22.89 1.28
N GLY A 172 -7.19 -22.34 1.66
CA GLY A 172 -7.70 -22.29 3.03
C GLY A 172 -7.49 -20.95 3.72
N ASP A 173 -6.50 -20.15 3.29
CA ASP A 173 -6.17 -18.89 3.93
C ASP A 173 -7.31 -17.87 3.82
N ILE A 174 -7.47 -17.07 4.87
CA ILE A 174 -8.43 -15.98 4.94
C ILE A 174 -7.70 -14.71 5.38
N ALA A 175 -7.98 -13.61 4.71
CA ALA A 175 -7.35 -12.32 5.01
C ALA A 175 -8.32 -11.17 4.75
N SER A 176 -8.11 -10.05 5.45
CA SER A 176 -8.67 -8.76 5.05
C SER A 176 -7.86 -8.18 3.90
N PHE A 177 -8.53 -7.47 3.00
CA PHE A 177 -7.88 -6.74 1.94
C PHE A 177 -8.40 -5.31 1.82
N GLU A 178 -7.60 -4.49 1.16
CA GLU A 178 -7.95 -3.17 0.68
C GLU A 178 -7.38 -3.01 -0.74
N ALA A 179 -8.11 -2.33 -1.61
CA ALA A 179 -7.64 -1.94 -2.93
C ALA A 179 -8.21 -0.59 -3.32
N ALA A 180 -7.33 0.31 -3.77
CA ALA A 180 -7.77 1.55 -4.38
C ALA A 180 -8.25 1.28 -5.81
N PHE A 181 -9.10 2.17 -6.32
CA PHE A 181 -9.46 2.20 -7.74
C PHE A 181 -9.52 3.64 -8.24
N PRO A 182 -9.47 3.85 -9.57
CA PRO A 182 -9.40 5.19 -10.12
C PRO A 182 -10.52 6.09 -9.65
N TYR A 183 -10.25 7.40 -9.59
CA TYR A 183 -11.27 8.38 -9.32
C TYR A 183 -12.40 8.24 -10.34
N MET A 184 -13.59 7.91 -9.86
CA MET A 184 -14.79 7.80 -10.68
C MET A 184 -15.99 8.26 -9.87
N LYS A 185 -16.94 8.88 -10.56
CA LYS A 185 -18.23 9.21 -9.94
C LYS A 185 -18.93 7.93 -9.51
N PRO A 186 -19.71 7.95 -8.41
CA PRO A 186 -20.58 6.84 -8.06
C PRO A 186 -21.42 6.43 -9.26
N VAL A 187 -21.35 5.16 -9.64
CA VAL A 187 -22.21 4.58 -10.66
C VAL A 187 -23.56 4.23 -10.04
N ASP A 188 -24.65 4.51 -10.77
CA ASP A 188 -26.00 4.23 -10.29
C ASP A 188 -26.23 2.73 -10.24
N GLY A 189 -25.93 2.10 -9.11
CA GLY A 189 -25.85 0.64 -8.95
C GLY A 189 -24.62 0.05 -9.62
N TYR A 190 -24.00 -0.94 -8.96
CA TYR A 190 -22.86 -1.66 -9.50
C TYR A 190 -22.89 -3.14 -9.13
N LYS A 191 -22.11 -3.93 -9.85
CA LYS A 191 -21.71 -5.28 -9.47
C LYS A 191 -20.19 -5.32 -9.39
N LEU A 192 -19.69 -6.15 -8.48
CA LEU A 192 -18.26 -6.43 -8.41
C LEU A 192 -17.98 -7.78 -9.07
N GLU A 193 -16.83 -7.88 -9.72
CA GLU A 193 -16.33 -9.12 -10.31
C GLU A 193 -14.88 -9.32 -9.85
N ALA A 194 -14.63 -10.40 -9.11
CA ALA A 194 -13.27 -10.81 -8.75
C ALA A 194 -12.57 -11.43 -9.95
N ARG A 195 -11.34 -10.99 -10.24
CA ARG A 195 -10.56 -11.50 -11.36
C ARG A 195 -9.14 -11.82 -10.93
N VAL A 196 -8.63 -12.95 -11.40
CA VAL A 196 -7.21 -13.29 -11.32
C VAL A 196 -6.59 -13.01 -12.69
N VAL A 197 -5.81 -11.94 -12.76
CA VAL A 197 -5.29 -11.37 -14.02
C VAL A 197 -3.77 -11.53 -14.09
N ASP A 198 -3.21 -11.48 -15.31
CA ASP A 198 -1.75 -11.40 -15.44
C ASP A 198 -1.21 -10.12 -14.83
N LYS A 199 -0.09 -10.22 -14.11
CA LYS A 199 0.63 -9.06 -13.59
C LYS A 199 0.96 -8.11 -14.74
N THR A 200 0.64 -6.84 -14.54
CA THR A 200 0.98 -5.77 -15.48
C THR A 200 2.32 -5.16 -15.10
N ASP A 201 3.07 -4.70 -16.10
CA ASP A 201 4.32 -3.95 -15.87
C ASP A 201 4.05 -2.53 -15.32
N TRP A 202 2.81 -2.06 -15.47
CA TRP A 202 2.32 -0.77 -15.02
C TRP A 202 1.12 -0.97 -14.09
N THR A 203 1.20 -0.38 -12.91
CA THR A 203 0.12 -0.42 -11.92
C THR A 203 -0.50 0.96 -11.84
N PHE A 204 -1.83 1.01 -11.83
CA PHE A 204 -2.54 2.25 -11.56
C PHE A 204 -2.21 2.77 -10.16
N PHE A 205 -2.22 4.08 -9.97
CA PHE A 205 -2.31 4.69 -8.65
C PHE A 205 -3.03 6.03 -8.74
N GLN A 206 -3.63 6.45 -7.63
CA GLN A 206 -4.21 7.78 -7.49
C GLN A 206 -3.45 8.56 -6.43
N SER A 207 -2.83 9.68 -6.82
CA SER A 207 -2.10 10.52 -5.87
C SER A 207 -3.06 11.48 -5.17
N TYR A 208 -2.86 11.68 -3.87
CA TYR A 208 -3.58 12.68 -3.09
C TYR A 208 -2.58 13.66 -2.50
N GLY A 209 -2.87 14.96 -2.63
CA GLY A 209 -2.04 16.04 -2.10
C GLY A 209 -1.21 16.77 -3.15
N ASN A 210 -0.42 17.74 -2.67
CA ASN A 210 0.38 18.59 -3.51
C ASN A 210 1.58 17.82 -4.07
N LEU A 211 1.71 17.77 -5.39
CA LEU A 211 2.94 17.32 -6.05
C LEU A 211 4.04 18.36 -5.82
N HIS A 212 4.79 18.19 -4.73
CA HIS A 212 5.96 18.99 -4.42
C HIS A 212 7.17 18.43 -5.16
N GLY A 213 7.55 19.05 -6.29
CA GLY A 213 8.73 18.68 -7.06
C GLY A 213 9.68 19.85 -7.27
N ALA A 214 10.98 19.63 -7.06
CA ALA A 214 12.05 20.55 -7.46
C ALA A 214 12.15 20.57 -9.01
N GLY A 215 11.31 21.38 -9.65
CA GLY A 215 11.24 21.47 -11.12
C GLY A 215 10.04 22.26 -11.64
N GLY A 216 9.03 22.51 -10.81
CA GLY A 216 7.80 23.16 -11.25
C GLY A 216 6.95 22.22 -12.13
N VAL A 217 5.63 22.35 -12.03
CA VAL A 217 4.67 21.55 -12.78
C VAL A 217 4.56 22.11 -14.21
N GLN A 218 5.65 22.08 -14.97
CA GLN A 218 5.67 22.61 -16.35
C GLN A 218 5.03 21.64 -17.36
N GLY A 219 4.73 20.41 -16.95
CA GLY A 219 4.13 19.36 -17.80
C GLY A 219 2.63 19.25 -17.66
N TYR A 220 1.87 20.35 -17.73
CA TYR A 220 0.41 20.22 -17.74
C TYR A 220 -0.08 19.73 -19.13
N PRO A 221 -1.02 18.77 -19.21
CA PRO A 221 -1.62 18.05 -18.08
C PRO A 221 -0.87 16.78 -17.67
N LEU A 222 0.20 16.38 -18.38
CA LEU A 222 0.87 15.10 -18.15
C LEU A 222 2.30 15.25 -17.62
N VAL A 223 2.56 14.72 -16.42
CA VAL A 223 3.89 14.78 -15.78
C VAL A 223 4.50 13.39 -15.61
N ALA A 224 5.81 13.28 -15.80
CA ALA A 224 6.58 12.08 -15.48
C ALA A 224 7.48 12.35 -14.26
N THR A 225 7.47 11.47 -13.26
CA THR A 225 8.32 11.57 -12.08
C THR A 225 9.16 10.32 -11.88
N LEU A 226 10.23 10.45 -11.10
CA LEU A 226 11.11 9.34 -10.74
C LEU A 226 11.25 9.31 -9.21
N GLY A 227 11.01 8.15 -8.61
CA GLY A 227 11.23 7.85 -7.20
C GLY A 227 11.89 6.48 -7.04
N GLY A 228 12.00 5.99 -5.81
CA GLY A 228 12.57 4.68 -5.52
C GLY A 228 13.45 4.66 -4.28
N ASP A 229 14.18 3.57 -4.13
CA ASP A 229 15.17 3.40 -3.06
C ASP A 229 16.26 4.47 -3.17
N VAL A 230 16.58 5.13 -2.05
CA VAL A 230 17.67 6.11 -1.98
C VAL A 230 18.97 5.51 -1.45
N SER A 231 18.93 4.40 -0.71
CA SER A 231 20.12 3.73 -0.18
C SER A 231 19.90 2.24 -0.17
N ASN A 232 20.86 1.47 -0.68
CA ASN A 232 20.83 0.01 -0.61
C ASN A 232 22.23 -0.57 -0.33
N PRO A 233 22.32 -1.71 0.38
CA PRO A 233 23.57 -2.43 0.55
C PRO A 233 24.19 -2.83 -0.78
N LYS A 234 25.50 -3.03 -0.80
CA LYS A 234 26.20 -3.53 -1.99
C LYS A 234 25.61 -4.86 -2.47
N ASN A 235 25.36 -4.96 -3.78
CA ASN A 235 24.72 -6.09 -4.46
C ASN A 235 23.22 -6.28 -4.18
N VAL A 236 22.56 -5.33 -3.52
CA VAL A 236 21.10 -5.29 -3.41
C VAL A 236 20.58 -4.34 -4.51
N PRO A 237 19.78 -4.83 -5.48
CA PRO A 237 19.25 -3.98 -6.54
C PRO A 237 18.44 -2.79 -5.99
N PHE A 238 18.51 -1.64 -6.66
CA PHE A 238 17.62 -0.51 -6.41
C PHE A 238 16.33 -0.69 -7.19
N GLU A 239 15.20 -0.56 -6.51
CA GLU A 239 13.91 -0.35 -7.17
C GLU A 239 13.73 1.13 -7.51
N LEU A 240 13.58 1.43 -8.80
CA LEU A 240 13.34 2.77 -9.33
C LEU A 240 11.95 2.84 -9.94
N ASN A 241 11.13 3.76 -9.45
CA ASN A 241 9.74 3.91 -9.82
C ASN A 241 9.55 5.10 -10.76
N VAL A 242 9.08 4.84 -11.98
CA VAL A 242 8.67 5.90 -12.91
C VAL A 242 7.17 6.04 -12.86
N ASN A 243 6.71 7.24 -12.52
CA ASN A 243 5.28 7.56 -12.50
C ASN A 243 4.93 8.43 -13.69
N LEU A 244 3.78 8.15 -14.29
CA LEU A 244 3.16 8.99 -15.31
C LEU A 244 1.79 9.43 -14.77
N ILE A 245 1.62 10.73 -14.53
CA ILE A 245 0.51 11.28 -13.75
C ILE A 245 -0.26 12.29 -14.59
N ASN A 246 -1.58 12.13 -14.64
CA ASN A 246 -2.51 13.07 -15.24
C ASN A 246 -2.96 14.11 -14.21
N LEU A 247 -2.57 15.35 -14.44
CA LEU A 247 -2.87 16.53 -13.63
C LEU A 247 -4.13 17.25 -14.09
N ASP A 248 -4.76 16.80 -15.18
CA ASP A 248 -6.06 17.31 -15.59
C ASP A 248 -7.12 16.84 -14.59
N GLU A 249 -7.86 17.79 -14.02
CA GLU A 249 -8.92 17.52 -13.05
C GLU A 249 -10.20 17.02 -13.74
N GLU A 250 -10.37 17.31 -15.03
CA GLU A 250 -11.60 17.08 -15.77
C GLU A 250 -11.50 15.97 -16.80
N ASN A 251 -10.34 15.81 -17.44
CA ASN A 251 -10.18 14.91 -18.58
C ASN A 251 -9.27 13.72 -18.30
N THR A 252 -9.74 12.53 -18.64
CA THR A 252 -8.87 11.34 -18.76
C THR A 252 -8.00 11.47 -20.01
N ILE A 253 -6.73 11.06 -19.91
CA ILE A 253 -5.78 11.06 -21.02
C ILE A 253 -5.55 9.63 -21.50
N SER A 254 -5.81 9.37 -22.78
CA SER A 254 -5.55 8.06 -23.40
C SER A 254 -4.25 8.10 -24.20
N ILE A 255 -3.23 7.34 -23.77
CA ILE A 255 -1.96 7.17 -24.47
C ILE A 255 -2.12 6.05 -25.51
N VAL A 256 -2.18 6.41 -26.79
CA VAL A 256 -2.46 5.48 -27.89
C VAL A 256 -1.21 4.89 -28.53
N LYS A 257 -0.07 5.61 -28.49
CA LYS A 257 1.22 5.05 -28.89
C LYS A 257 2.04 4.74 -27.64
N PRO A 258 2.54 3.51 -27.50
CA PRO A 258 3.24 3.13 -26.29
C PRO A 258 4.47 4.02 -26.01
N VAL A 259 4.59 4.52 -24.78
CA VAL A 259 5.70 5.36 -24.32
C VAL A 259 6.61 4.59 -23.37
N SER A 260 7.93 4.73 -23.53
CA SER A 260 8.93 4.19 -22.59
C SER A 260 9.81 5.33 -22.10
N PHE A 261 10.34 5.16 -20.88
CA PHE A 261 11.31 6.09 -20.31
C PHE A 261 12.66 5.41 -20.18
N ASP A 262 13.71 6.11 -20.63
CA ASP A 262 15.09 5.73 -20.35
C ASP A 262 15.52 6.43 -19.06
N ILE A 263 16.12 5.70 -18.12
CA ILE A 263 16.64 6.19 -16.85
C ILE A 263 18.16 6.09 -16.91
N GLU A 264 18.83 7.23 -16.82
CA GLU A 264 20.28 7.31 -16.78
C GLU A 264 20.76 7.24 -15.34
N ILE A 265 21.60 6.25 -15.05
CA ILE A 265 22.41 6.20 -13.84
C ILE A 265 23.72 6.91 -14.12
N ILE A 266 24.04 7.92 -13.32
CA ILE A 266 25.24 8.73 -13.46
C ILE A 266 25.99 8.83 -12.14
N GLN A 267 27.30 9.07 -12.24
CA GLN A 267 28.14 9.45 -11.11
C GLN A 267 28.67 10.86 -11.32
N LEU A 268 28.67 11.68 -10.27
CA LEU A 268 29.30 12.99 -10.29
C LEU A 268 30.71 12.88 -9.72
N LYS A 269 31.73 13.18 -10.52
CA LYS A 269 33.14 13.21 -10.09
C LYS A 269 33.83 14.43 -10.71
N ASP A 270 34.46 15.26 -9.88
CA ASP A 270 35.19 16.45 -10.32
C ASP A 270 34.37 17.35 -11.26
N ASP A 271 33.13 17.64 -10.88
CA ASP A 271 32.13 18.40 -11.67
C ASP A 271 31.77 17.78 -13.03
N LYS A 272 32.19 16.54 -13.31
CA LYS A 272 31.85 15.80 -14.52
C LYS A 272 30.77 14.77 -14.24
N THR A 273 29.81 14.71 -15.16
CA THR A 273 28.81 13.63 -15.21
C THR A 273 29.39 12.43 -15.93
N ILE A 274 29.53 11.30 -15.22
CA ILE A 274 29.99 10.04 -15.78
C ILE A 274 28.78 9.11 -15.94
N PRO A 275 28.39 8.73 -17.17
CA PRO A 275 27.32 7.76 -17.37
C PRO A 275 27.76 6.37 -16.91
N ILE A 276 26.89 5.71 -16.17
CA ILE A 276 27.13 4.37 -15.61
C ILE A 276 26.31 3.31 -16.35
N ARG A 277 25.01 3.58 -16.50
CA ARG A 277 24.06 2.67 -17.14
C ARG A 277 22.82 3.41 -17.61
N THR A 278 22.18 2.91 -18.66
CA THR A 278 20.81 3.30 -19.03
C THR A 278 19.87 2.11 -18.86
N ILE A 279 18.74 2.32 -18.19
CA ILE A 279 17.70 1.31 -17.97
C ILE A 279 16.42 1.81 -18.62
N ARG A 280 15.70 0.94 -19.32
CA ARG A 280 14.48 1.32 -20.03
C ARG A 280 13.26 0.68 -19.40
N THR A 281 12.23 1.47 -19.15
CA THR A 281 10.93 0.96 -18.69
C THR A 281 10.25 0.14 -19.78
N LYS A 282 9.33 -0.73 -19.36
CA LYS A 282 8.37 -1.34 -20.28
C LYS A 282 7.49 -0.25 -20.89
N PRO A 283 7.05 -0.40 -22.15
CA PRO A 283 6.22 0.60 -22.79
C PRO A 283 4.82 0.65 -22.16
N PHE A 284 4.27 1.85 -21.98
CA PHE A 284 2.90 2.07 -21.51
C PHE A 284 2.00 2.58 -22.63
N ALA A 285 0.84 1.97 -22.81
CA ALA A 285 -0.29 2.53 -23.53
C ALA A 285 -1.56 2.20 -22.73
N GLY A 286 -2.51 3.14 -22.69
CA GLY A 286 -3.69 3.01 -21.84
C GLY A 286 -4.20 4.36 -21.36
N GLU A 287 -5.17 4.31 -20.47
CA GLU A 287 -5.82 5.48 -19.90
C GLU A 287 -5.13 5.94 -18.62
N LEU A 288 -5.04 7.25 -18.45
CA LEU A 288 -4.59 7.93 -17.25
C LEU A 288 -5.76 8.76 -16.74
N VAL A 289 -6.42 8.23 -15.72
CA VAL A 289 -7.61 8.84 -15.14
C VAL A 289 -7.27 10.22 -14.59
N ARG A 290 -8.23 11.13 -14.67
CA ARG A 290 -8.14 12.51 -14.16
C ARG A 290 -7.90 12.58 -12.64
N GLN A 291 -7.75 13.81 -12.13
CA GLN A 291 -7.59 14.14 -10.71
C GLN A 291 -6.33 13.58 -10.03
N LEU A 292 -5.18 13.62 -10.71
CA LEU A 292 -3.91 13.01 -10.25
C LEU A 292 -3.91 11.47 -10.34
N GLY A 293 -4.72 10.92 -11.24
CA GLY A 293 -4.63 9.51 -11.60
C GLY A 293 -3.36 9.27 -12.40
N GLY A 294 -2.69 8.17 -12.12
CA GLY A 294 -1.40 7.85 -12.71
C GLY A 294 -1.17 6.37 -12.84
N VAL A 295 -0.05 6.05 -13.49
CA VAL A 295 0.49 4.70 -13.56
C VAL A 295 1.94 4.72 -13.14
N VAL A 296 2.35 3.68 -12.43
CA VAL A 296 3.72 3.48 -11.96
C VAL A 296 4.29 2.20 -12.55
N THR A 297 5.56 2.24 -12.93
CA THR A 297 6.34 1.05 -13.27
C THR A 297 7.63 1.05 -12.46
N ALA A 298 8.02 -0.13 -12.00
CA ALA A 298 9.27 -0.35 -11.30
C ALA A 298 10.32 -0.92 -12.27
N VAL A 299 11.52 -0.37 -12.25
CA VAL A 299 12.70 -0.99 -12.88
C VAL A 299 13.80 -1.20 -11.85
N GLN A 300 14.60 -2.23 -12.07
CA GLN A 300 15.64 -2.62 -11.13
C GLN A 300 17.02 -2.22 -11.66
N TRP A 301 17.79 -1.48 -10.86
CA TRP A 301 19.22 -1.30 -11.08
C TRP A 301 20.02 -2.22 -10.16
N ASP A 302 20.59 -3.27 -10.74
CA ASP A 302 21.42 -4.29 -10.07
C ASP A 302 22.82 -3.81 -9.63
N GLN A 303 23.04 -2.49 -9.55
CA GLN A 303 24.33 -1.85 -9.24
C GLN A 303 25.46 -2.18 -10.23
N LYS A 304 25.15 -2.60 -11.46
CA LYS A 304 26.15 -2.82 -12.51
C LYS A 304 26.16 -1.70 -13.54
N ASN A 305 27.31 -1.47 -14.14
CA ASN A 305 27.45 -0.63 -15.33
C ASN A 305 26.99 -1.37 -16.61
N ASP A 306 27.03 -0.69 -17.76
CA ASP A 306 26.67 -1.28 -19.07
C ASP A 306 27.52 -2.50 -19.50
N LYS A 307 28.64 -2.76 -18.82
CA LYS A 307 29.49 -3.95 -19.05
C LYS A 307 29.17 -5.10 -18.09
N GLY A 308 28.14 -4.97 -17.25
CA GLY A 308 27.80 -5.96 -16.23
C GLY A 308 28.75 -6.01 -15.03
N VAL A 309 29.62 -5.00 -14.87
CA VAL A 309 30.55 -4.92 -13.73
C VAL A 309 29.91 -4.13 -12.61
N VAL A 310 29.91 -4.71 -11.40
CA VAL A 310 29.40 -4.05 -10.18
C VAL A 310 30.20 -2.78 -9.90
N VAL A 311 29.51 -1.67 -9.71
CA VAL A 311 30.14 -0.37 -9.42
C VAL A 311 30.56 -0.30 -7.94
N PRO A 312 31.60 0.48 -7.59
CA PRO A 312 32.03 0.62 -6.20
C PRO A 312 30.95 1.31 -5.34
N PRO A 313 30.95 1.09 -4.01
CA PRO A 313 30.17 1.89 -3.07
C PRO A 313 30.37 3.40 -3.27
N GLY A 314 29.32 4.18 -2.99
CA GLY A 314 29.34 5.64 -3.15
C GLY A 314 28.02 6.22 -3.64
N GLU A 315 28.03 7.52 -3.90
CA GLU A 315 26.89 8.28 -4.41
C GLU A 315 26.78 8.19 -5.94
N TYR A 316 25.57 7.90 -6.40
CA TYR A 316 25.14 7.94 -7.78
C TYR A 316 23.83 8.71 -7.87
N TRP A 317 23.37 8.95 -9.09
CA TRP A 317 22.10 9.59 -9.33
C TRP A 317 21.36 8.89 -10.45
N ALA A 318 20.06 8.68 -10.25
CA ALA A 318 19.14 8.26 -11.30
C ALA A 318 18.38 9.48 -11.83
N ARG A 319 18.24 9.60 -13.15
CA ARG A 319 17.44 10.66 -13.79
C ARG A 319 16.73 10.17 -15.03
N LEU A 320 15.57 10.74 -15.34
CA LEU A 320 14.88 10.48 -16.61
C LEU A 320 15.65 11.13 -17.76
N LYS A 321 15.82 10.39 -18.86
CA LYS A 321 16.37 10.92 -20.11
C LYS A 321 15.26 11.59 -20.90
N LEU A 322 15.27 12.92 -20.88
CA LEU A 322 14.32 13.78 -21.59
C LEU A 322 15.03 14.51 -22.75
N PRO A 323 14.30 15.00 -23.78
CA PRO A 323 12.85 14.96 -23.91
C PRO A 323 12.29 13.61 -24.34
N VAL A 324 11.05 13.34 -23.94
CA VAL A 324 10.23 12.20 -24.38
C VAL A 324 8.90 12.75 -24.88
N THR A 325 8.26 12.07 -25.83
CA THR A 325 6.92 12.45 -26.31
C THR A 325 5.96 11.29 -26.14
N ALA A 326 4.86 11.52 -25.45
CA ALA A 326 3.71 10.60 -25.43
C ALA A 326 2.65 11.10 -26.41
N GLN A 327 2.06 10.18 -27.18
CA GLN A 327 1.02 10.51 -28.15
C GLN A 327 -0.32 10.03 -27.61
N GLY A 328 -1.21 11.00 -27.39
CA GLY A 328 -2.61 10.75 -27.06
C GLY A 328 -3.47 10.60 -28.30
N GLU A 329 -4.76 10.32 -28.09
CA GLU A 329 -5.72 10.14 -29.20
C GLU A 329 -5.90 11.41 -30.04
N HIS A 330 -5.88 12.59 -29.39
CA HIS A 330 -6.11 13.90 -30.01
C HIS A 330 -5.02 14.93 -29.70
N SER A 331 -3.93 14.51 -29.06
CA SER A 331 -2.93 15.39 -28.45
C SER A 331 -1.54 14.75 -28.45
N SER A 332 -0.50 15.57 -28.32
CA SER A 332 0.89 15.13 -28.15
C SER A 332 1.46 15.82 -26.92
N TYR A 333 1.99 15.04 -25.97
CA TYR A 333 2.53 15.52 -24.71
C TYR A 333 4.06 15.42 -24.74
N VAL A 334 4.75 16.55 -24.65
CA VAL A 334 6.22 16.61 -24.66
C VAL A 334 6.73 16.80 -23.23
N PHE A 335 7.52 15.85 -22.75
CA PHE A 335 8.24 15.96 -21.49
C PHE A 335 9.56 16.67 -21.76
N GLU A 336 9.66 17.94 -21.39
CA GLU A 336 10.84 18.77 -21.68
C GLU A 336 11.98 18.53 -20.69
N ASN A 337 13.19 18.98 -21.05
CA ASN A 337 14.36 18.88 -20.18
C ASN A 337 14.23 19.62 -18.85
N SER A 338 13.40 20.66 -18.78
CA SER A 338 13.09 21.37 -17.53
C SER A 338 12.35 20.50 -16.51
N MET A 339 11.67 19.43 -16.96
CA MET A 339 10.91 18.51 -16.14
C MET A 339 11.74 17.32 -15.63
N ARG A 340 13.07 17.37 -15.83
CA ARG A 340 13.94 16.23 -15.56
C ARG A 340 14.01 15.92 -14.06
N ALA A 341 13.24 14.92 -13.64
CA ALA A 341 13.35 14.34 -12.30
C ALA A 341 14.71 13.66 -12.12
N LYS A 342 15.31 13.86 -10.93
CA LYS A 342 16.59 13.29 -10.53
C LYS A 342 16.52 12.94 -9.05
N ILE A 343 16.94 11.72 -8.70
CA ILE A 343 17.04 11.26 -7.30
C ILE A 343 18.45 10.75 -6.99
N PRO A 344 19.00 11.02 -5.80
CA PRO A 344 20.26 10.44 -5.37
C PRO A 344 20.04 8.97 -4.99
N VAL A 345 21.03 8.12 -5.29
CA VAL A 345 21.05 6.72 -4.88
C VAL A 345 22.43 6.37 -4.30
N PHE A 346 22.46 5.82 -3.09
CA PHE A 346 23.67 5.58 -2.32
C PHE A 346 23.92 4.08 -2.16
N ILE A 347 25.06 3.59 -2.65
CA ILE A 347 25.49 2.21 -2.40
C ILE A 347 26.28 2.20 -1.11
N ASP A 348 25.74 1.53 -0.09
CA ASP A 348 26.36 1.49 1.23
C ASP A 348 27.70 0.77 1.22
N THR A 349 28.63 1.30 2.01
CA THR A 349 29.86 0.57 2.32
C THR A 349 29.49 -0.54 3.29
N PRO A 350 29.93 -1.80 3.07
CA PRO A 350 29.72 -2.85 4.06
C PRO A 350 30.21 -2.38 5.42
N LEU A 351 29.37 -2.49 6.45
CA LEU A 351 29.83 -2.28 7.82
C LEU A 351 30.92 -3.34 8.10
N PRO A 352 32.08 -2.93 8.65
CA PRO A 352 33.22 -3.81 8.90
C PRO A 352 32.93 -4.92 9.90
#